data_AF-A0A3S4FP58-F1
#
_entry.id   AF-A0A3S4FP58-F1
#
_cell.length_a   1.000
_cell.length_b   1.000
_cell.length_c   1.000
_cell.angle_alpha   90.00
_cell.angle_beta   90.00
_cell.angle_gamma   90.00
#
_symmetry.space_group_name_H-M   'P 1'
#
loop_
_entity.id
_entity.type
_entity.pdbx_description
1 polymer ?
#
loop_
_entity_poly.entity_id
_entity_poly.type
_entity_poly.pdbx_seq_one_letter_code
_entity_poly.pdbx_strand_id
1 'polypeptide(L)'
;MPVAPLLADDLREYLTNVHPFSAISTHGYTYRSNAPLFPGRRAGDHFYWAKPVVVDNLYHNYFQPACQAFGLGRVRWYDLRYTFATLALSAGEHSMQVSKWLGPQQLRTDPEHLR
;
A
#
# COMPACT_ATOMS: atom_id res chain seq x y z
N MET A 1 -3.47 -11.77 6.05
CA MET A 1 -3.95 -11.71 4.66
C MET A 1 -2.99 -12.51 3.81
N PRO A 2 -3.46 -13.38 2.90
CA PRO A 2 -2.58 -14.06 1.96
C PRO A 2 -1.90 -13.04 1.04
N VAL A 3 -0.60 -13.22 0.81
CA VAL A 3 0.17 -12.44 -0.18
C VAL A 3 0.28 -13.28 -1.43
N ALA A 4 -0.03 -12.70 -2.59
CA ALA A 4 0.14 -13.39 -3.86
C ALA A 4 1.61 -13.82 -4.05
N PRO A 5 1.90 -15.04 -4.55
CA PRO A 5 3.27 -15.51 -4.72
C PRO A 5 4.15 -14.54 -5.53
N LEU A 6 3.62 -14.00 -6.63
CA LEU A 6 4.32 -13.01 -7.45
C LEU A 6 4.69 -11.74 -6.65
N LEU A 7 3.76 -11.22 -5.86
CA LEU A 7 4.03 -10.06 -5.01
C LEU A 7 5.07 -10.39 -3.93
N ALA A 8 5.07 -11.63 -3.40
CA ALA A 8 6.08 -12.04 -2.44
C ALA A 8 7.48 -12.11 -3.09
N ASP A 9 7.57 -12.54 -4.34
CA ASP A 9 8.83 -12.56 -5.08
C ASP A 9 9.32 -11.15 -5.42
N ASP A 10 8.43 -10.28 -5.90
CA ASP A 10 8.74 -8.86 -6.15
C ASP A 10 9.23 -8.16 -4.87
N LEU A 11 8.60 -8.44 -3.73
CA LEU A 11 9.02 -7.90 -2.44
C LEU A 11 10.37 -8.45 -1.99
N ARG A 12 10.67 -9.72 -2.24
CA ARG A 12 12.00 -10.29 -1.94
C ARG A 12 13.07 -9.63 -2.79
N GLU A 13 12.81 -9.42 -4.07
CA GLU A 13 13.73 -8.72 -4.97
C GLU A 13 13.98 -7.29 -4.48
N TYR A 14 12.92 -6.54 -4.17
CA TYR A 14 13.00 -5.20 -3.60
C TYR A 14 13.82 -5.16 -2.31
N LEU A 15 13.56 -6.09 -1.38
CA LEU A 15 14.27 -6.17 -0.10
C LEU A 15 15.74 -6.57 -0.25
N THR A 16 16.12 -7.20 -1.36
CA THR A 16 17.50 -7.62 -1.62
C THR A 16 18.29 -6.52 -2.33
N ASN A 17 17.69 -5.90 -3.35
CA ASN A 17 18.39 -5.05 -4.31
C ASN A 17 18.12 -3.54 -4.15
N VAL A 18 17.07 -3.13 -3.46
CA VAL A 18 16.68 -1.72 -3.38
C VAL A 18 16.66 -1.22 -1.94
N HIS A 19 16.15 -2.02 -1.00
CA HIS A 19 15.99 -1.60 0.38
C HIS A 19 17.31 -1.76 1.17
N PRO A 20 18.04 -0.67 1.48
CA PRO A 20 19.38 -0.76 2.06
C PRO A 20 19.35 -1.38 3.46
N PHE A 21 18.34 -1.07 4.27
CA PHE A 21 18.24 -1.50 5.67
C PHE A 21 17.52 -2.84 5.87
N SER A 22 17.37 -3.63 4.82
CA SER A 22 16.75 -4.96 4.89
C SER A 22 17.75 -5.98 5.44
N ALA A 23 17.26 -7.01 6.13
CA ALA A 23 18.12 -8.07 6.68
C ALA A 23 18.79 -8.92 5.58
N ILE A 24 18.22 -8.92 4.37
CA ILE A 24 18.71 -9.67 3.20
C ILE A 24 19.33 -8.74 2.14
N SER A 25 19.59 -7.49 2.50
CA SER A 25 20.16 -6.49 1.59
C SER A 25 21.59 -6.85 1.19
N THR A 26 21.90 -6.73 -0.11
CA THR A 26 23.26 -6.89 -0.65
C THR A 26 24.14 -5.65 -0.45
N HIS A 27 23.56 -4.53 0.00
CA HIS A 27 24.24 -3.23 0.09
C HIS A 27 25.09 -3.05 1.36
N GLY A 28 25.11 -4.03 2.27
CA GLY A 28 26.00 -4.03 3.44
C GLY A 28 25.63 -3.09 4.58
N TYR A 29 24.46 -2.43 4.54
CA TYR A 29 23.97 -1.61 5.65
C TYR A 29 23.43 -2.47 6.79
N THR A 30 23.56 -2.00 8.03
CA THR A 30 22.97 -2.67 9.20
C THR A 30 21.44 -2.66 9.10
N TYR A 31 20.83 -3.83 9.32
CA TYR A 31 19.38 -3.97 9.41
C TYR A 31 18.78 -2.97 10.43
N ARG A 32 17.70 -2.28 10.04
CA ARG A 32 16.96 -1.37 10.91
C ARG A 32 15.49 -1.77 10.96
N SER A 33 15.03 -2.21 12.13
CA SER A 33 13.64 -2.64 12.33
C SER A 33 12.62 -1.49 12.25
N ASN A 34 13.06 -0.24 12.47
CA ASN A 34 12.20 0.94 12.39
C ASN A 34 12.24 1.64 11.03
N ALA A 35 13.00 1.13 10.06
CA ALA A 35 12.96 1.66 8.71
C ALA A 35 11.62 1.29 8.05
N PRO A 36 10.89 2.26 7.48
CA PRO A 36 9.64 1.97 6.79
C PRO A 36 9.92 1.19 5.51
N LEU A 37 9.07 0.20 5.20
CA LEU A 37 9.19 -0.62 4.00
C LEU A 37 9.23 0.23 2.72
N PHE A 38 8.39 1.28 2.67
CA PHE A 38 8.37 2.26 1.60
C PHE A 38 8.81 3.62 2.16
N PRO A 39 9.99 4.12 1.77
CA PRO A 39 10.52 5.36 2.30
C PRO A 39 9.78 6.57 1.73
N GLY A 40 9.78 7.66 2.51
CA GLY A 40 9.43 8.97 2.00
C GLY A 40 10.44 9.44 0.95
N ARG A 41 10.00 10.33 0.06
CA ARG A 41 10.88 10.98 -0.92
C ARG A 41 11.36 12.33 -0.37
N ARG A 42 12.67 12.59 -0.43
CA ARG A 42 13.25 13.93 -0.23
C ARG A 42 13.38 14.60 -1.60
N ALA A 43 13.49 15.93 -1.64
CA ALA A 43 13.74 16.65 -2.89
C ALA A 43 14.95 16.05 -3.64
N GLY A 44 14.76 15.68 -4.91
CA GLY A 44 15.72 14.95 -5.74
C GLY A 44 15.51 13.43 -5.77
N ASP A 45 16.62 12.69 -5.95
CA ASP A 45 16.65 11.22 -6.07
C ASP A 45 17.02 10.51 -4.76
N HIS A 46 17.00 11.24 -3.64
CA HIS A 46 17.32 10.70 -2.33
C HIS A 46 16.05 10.26 -1.58
N PHE A 47 16.05 9.00 -1.12
CA PHE A 47 15.01 8.48 -0.24
C PHE A 47 15.27 8.83 1.22
N TYR A 48 14.21 9.19 1.93
CA TYR A 48 14.24 9.47 3.36
C TYR A 48 13.71 8.27 4.14
N TRP A 49 14.62 7.35 4.47
CA TRP A 49 14.35 6.09 5.17
C TRP A 49 13.97 6.21 6.65
N ALA A 50 13.71 7.42 7.14
CA ALA A 50 13.25 7.67 8.51
C ALA A 50 11.78 8.10 8.59
N LYS A 51 11.12 8.39 7.46
CA LYS A 51 9.67 8.62 7.40
C LYS A 51 9.04 7.72 6.35
N PRO A 52 7.83 7.22 6.59
CA PRO A 52 7.10 6.47 5.59
C PRO A 52 6.73 7.34 4.39
N VAL A 53 6.41 6.69 3.26
CA VAL A 53 5.82 7.34 2.10
C VAL A 53 4.55 8.11 2.48
N VAL A 54 4.40 9.32 1.94
CA VAL A 54 3.18 10.12 2.10
C VAL A 54 2.18 9.64 1.06
N VAL A 55 1.14 8.93 1.52
CA VAL A 55 0.12 8.31 0.65
C VAL A 55 -0.61 9.34 -0.23
N ASP A 56 -0.81 10.55 0.29
CA ASP A 56 -1.43 11.64 -0.45
C ASP A 56 -0.57 12.09 -1.64
N ASN A 57 0.76 12.22 -1.45
CA ASN A 57 1.68 12.52 -2.55
C ASN A 57 1.73 11.37 -3.57
N LEU A 58 1.68 10.12 -3.12
CA LEU A 58 1.64 8.97 -4.02
C LEU A 58 0.36 8.98 -4.86
N TYR A 59 -0.77 9.35 -4.25
CA TYR A 59 -2.06 9.46 -4.91
C TYR A 59 -2.03 10.48 -6.04
N HIS A 60 -1.68 11.72 -5.72
CA HIS A 60 -1.77 12.84 -6.66
C HIS A 60 -0.69 12.80 -7.75
N ASN A 61 0.51 12.32 -7.46
CA ASN A 61 1.63 12.40 -8.41
C ASN A 61 1.81 11.15 -9.26
N TYR A 62 1.29 9.99 -8.83
CA TYR A 62 1.53 8.72 -9.52
C TYR A 62 0.23 7.97 -9.82
N PHE A 63 -0.58 7.73 -8.80
CA PHE A 63 -1.76 6.86 -8.95
C PHE A 63 -2.85 7.50 -9.81
N GLN A 64 -3.31 8.70 -9.46
CA GLN A 64 -4.35 9.39 -10.23
C GLN A 64 -3.91 9.67 -11.67
N PRO A 65 -2.69 10.19 -11.95
CA PRO A 65 -2.22 10.37 -13.32
C PRO A 65 -2.18 9.05 -14.12
N ALA A 66 -1.76 7.94 -13.51
CA ALA A 66 -1.78 6.64 -14.17
C ALA A 66 -3.22 6.20 -14.49
N CYS A 67 -4.16 6.32 -13.54
CA CYS A 67 -5.57 6.01 -13.78
C CYS A 67 -6.17 6.86 -14.91
N GLN A 68 -5.81 8.14 -15.00
CA GLN A 68 -6.24 9.02 -16.08
C GLN A 68 -5.64 8.62 -17.43
N ALA A 69 -4.36 8.26 -17.48
CA ALA A 69 -3.71 7.77 -18.70
C ALA A 69 -4.36 6.50 -19.26
N PHE A 70 -4.88 5.64 -18.38
CA PHE A 70 -5.65 4.44 -18.76
C PHE A 70 -7.15 4.68 -18.95
N GLY A 71 -7.64 5.92 -18.87
CA GLY A 71 -9.06 6.24 -19.07
C GLY A 71 -10.00 5.79 -17.95
N LEU A 72 -9.47 5.43 -16.77
CA LEU A 72 -10.23 4.92 -15.62
C LEU A 72 -10.89 6.03 -14.79
N GLY A 73 -10.63 7.30 -15.11
CA GLY A 73 -11.15 8.44 -14.38
C GLY A 73 -10.54 8.60 -12.98
N ARG A 74 -11.32 9.11 -12.02
CA ARG A 74 -10.85 9.40 -10.65
C ARG A 74 -11.09 8.21 -9.71
N VAL A 75 -10.12 7.29 -9.68
CA VAL A 75 -10.11 6.15 -8.75
C VAL A 75 -9.52 6.59 -7.41
N ARG A 76 -10.10 6.15 -6.28
CA ARG A 76 -9.57 6.37 -4.91
C ARG A 76 -8.95 5.09 -4.36
N TRP A 77 -8.08 5.22 -3.36
CA TRP A 77 -7.52 4.06 -2.66
C TRP A 77 -8.57 3.13 -2.06
N TYR A 78 -9.69 3.68 -1.57
CA TYR A 78 -10.81 2.90 -1.07
C TYR A 78 -11.43 2.01 -2.15
N ASP A 79 -11.48 2.48 -3.40
CA ASP A 79 -12.08 1.74 -4.50
C ASP A 79 -11.24 0.46 -4.78
N LEU A 80 -9.90 0.52 -4.65
CA LEU A 80 -9.06 -0.68 -4.72
C LEU A 80 -9.36 -1.69 -3.61
N ARG A 81 -9.59 -1.20 -2.38
CA ARG A 81 -9.94 -2.05 -1.23
C ARG A 81 -11.30 -2.72 -1.45
N TYR A 82 -12.27 -2.00 -2.01
CA TYR A 82 -13.56 -2.58 -2.39
C TYR A 82 -13.42 -3.61 -3.51
N THR A 83 -12.64 -3.32 -4.55
CA THR A 83 -12.37 -4.28 -5.65
C THR A 83 -11.76 -5.56 -5.12
N PHE A 84 -10.80 -5.50 -4.20
CA PHE A 84 -10.25 -6.70 -3.55
C PHE A 84 -11.34 -7.50 -2.81
N ALA A 85 -12.19 -6.81 -2.03
CA ALA A 85 -13.29 -7.47 -1.32
C ALA A 85 -14.24 -8.19 -2.28
N THR A 86 -14.67 -7.50 -3.35
CA THR A 86 -15.56 -8.06 -4.37
C THR A 86 -14.92 -9.27 -5.05
N LEU A 87 -13.66 -9.17 -5.47
CA LEU A 87 -12.94 -10.28 -6.11
C LEU A 87 -12.78 -11.48 -5.18
N ALA A 88 -12.44 -11.27 -3.90
CA ALA A 88 -12.33 -12.35 -2.93
C ALA A 88 -13.68 -13.06 -2.71
N LEU A 89 -14.75 -12.30 -2.54
CA LEU A 89 -16.11 -12.86 -2.40
C LEU A 89 -16.55 -13.62 -3.66
N SER A 90 -16.26 -13.09 -4.85
CA SER A 90 -16.56 -13.75 -6.12
C SER A 90 -15.74 -15.03 -6.33
N ALA A 91 -14.54 -15.14 -5.75
CA ALA A 91 -13.76 -16.37 -5.74
C ALA A 91 -14.27 -17.43 -4.74
N GLY A 92 -15.33 -17.12 -3.98
CA GLY A 92 -15.94 -18.02 -3.01
C GLY A 92 -15.41 -17.89 -1.58
N GLU A 93 -14.62 -16.86 -1.28
CA GLU A 93 -14.15 -16.62 0.09
C GLU A 93 -15.30 -16.25 1.02
N HIS A 94 -15.26 -16.78 2.25
CA HIS A 94 -16.30 -16.51 3.23
C HIS A 94 -16.24 -15.05 3.71
N SER A 95 -17.38 -14.35 3.75
CA SER A 95 -17.47 -12.92 4.06
C SER A 95 -16.82 -12.52 5.39
N MET A 96 -16.93 -13.37 6.41
CA MET A 96 -16.27 -13.17 7.70
C MET A 96 -14.74 -13.17 7.60
N GLN A 97 -14.17 -14.00 6.72
CA GLN A 97 -12.74 -14.09 6.50
C GLN A 97 -12.22 -12.85 5.76
N VAL A 98 -12.93 -12.42 4.72
CA VAL A 98 -12.63 -11.17 3.99
C VAL A 98 -12.71 -9.95 4.92
N SER A 99 -13.71 -9.90 5.81
CA SER A 99 -13.84 -8.85 6.83
C SER A 99 -12.66 -8.85 7.81
N LYS A 100 -12.21 -10.03 8.27
CA LYS A 100 -11.01 -10.15 9.12
C LYS A 100 -9.75 -9.65 8.42
N TRP A 101 -9.59 -9.85 7.11
CA TRP A 101 -8.42 -9.37 6.37
C TRP A 101 -8.41 -7.87 6.17
N LEU A 102 -9.56 -7.29 5.85
CA LEU A 102 -9.68 -5.86 5.60
C LEU A 102 -9.69 -5.06 6.91
N GLY A 103 -10.14 -5.67 8.00
CA GLY A 103 -10.43 -4.99 9.24
C GLY A 103 -11.71 -4.15 9.14
N PRO A 104 -12.20 -3.62 10.26
CA PRO A 104 -13.41 -2.81 10.29
C PRO A 104 -13.25 -1.60 9.34
N GLN A 105 -14.24 -1.37 8.48
CA GLN A 105 -14.35 -0.08 7.80
C GLN A 105 -14.67 0.95 8.87
N GLN A 106 -13.78 1.92 9.09
CA GLN A 106 -14.17 3.15 9.77
C GLN A 106 -15.24 3.81 8.90
N LEU A 107 -16.51 3.54 9.21
CA LEU A 107 -17.60 4.42 8.88
C LEU A 107 -17.21 5.77 9.48
N ARG A 108 -17.00 6.76 8.62
CA ARG A 108 -16.94 8.16 9.04
C ARG A 108 -18.28 8.47 9.69
N THR A 109 -18.33 8.41 11.01
CA THR A 109 -19.39 9.05 11.79
C THR A 109 -19.15 10.54 11.65
N ASP A 110 -19.89 11.20 10.75
CA ASP A 110 -20.14 12.64 10.88
C ASP A 110 -21.13 12.77 12.05
N PRO A 111 -20.77 13.37 13.19
CA PRO A 111 -21.67 13.53 14.32
C PRO A 111 -22.49 14.82 14.22
N GLU A 112 -23.03 15.17 13.05
CA GLU A 112 -23.83 16.39 12.88
C GLU A 112 -25.10 16.13 12.08
N HIS A 113 -26.13 15.57 12.72
CA HIS A 113 -27.55 15.77 12.35
C HIS A 113 -28.51 15.50 13.52
N LEU A 114 -28.17 15.98 14.72
CA LEU A 114 -29.12 16.16 15.82
C LEU A 114 -28.81 17.46 16.55
N ARG A 115 -29.30 18.57 15.99
CA ARG A 115 -29.84 19.74 16.70
C ARG A 115 -30.41 20.74 15.70
#